data_AF-A0A1M3HC65-F1
#
_entry.id   AF-A0A1M3HC65-F1
#
_cell.length_a   1.000
_cell.length_b   1.000
_cell.length_c   1.000
_cell.angle_alpha   90.00
_cell.angle_beta   90.00
_cell.angle_gamma   90.00
#
_symmetry.space_group_name_H-M   'P 1'
#
loop_
_entity.id
_entity.type
_entity.pdbx_description
1 polymer ?
#
loop_
_entity_poly.entity_id
_entity_poly.type
_entity_poly.pdbx_seq_one_letter_code
_entity_poly.pdbx_strand_id
1 'polypeptide(L)'
;MSRVRNILKSWDAFIKGTIPERSNGAGKEDHSPNDFSKLDADSRIKTTMILGDTGLPQHFSLIEYAILYDPNKHVKFAAMKRLHHFKEHPNFESLLEQIKNINTNNQLEPYFSMALLKIGVISQAEFESKINSH
;
A
#
# COMPACT_ATOMS: atom_id res chain seq x y z
N MET A 1 0.20 15.56 -37.18
CA MET A 1 0.90 14.80 -36.12
C MET A 1 2.27 15.39 -35.79
N SER A 2 2.38 16.56 -35.14
CA SER A 2 3.70 17.00 -34.62
C SER A 2 3.60 18.21 -33.67
N ARG A 3 3.11 18.00 -32.45
CA ARG A 3 3.25 18.99 -31.35
C ARG A 3 3.44 18.34 -29.98
N VAL A 4 3.02 17.09 -29.81
CA VAL A 4 3.19 16.32 -28.55
C VAL A 4 4.61 15.80 -28.32
N ARG A 5 5.40 15.55 -29.39
CA ARG A 5 6.77 15.02 -29.24
C ARG A 5 7.81 16.04 -28.73
N ASN A 6 7.54 17.35 -28.83
CA ASN A 6 8.50 18.37 -28.39
C ASN A 6 8.38 18.72 -26.90
N ILE A 7 7.24 18.44 -26.26
CA ILE A 7 7.07 18.67 -24.82
C ILE A 7 7.78 17.57 -24.00
N LEU A 8 7.76 16.31 -24.48
CA LEU A 8 8.39 15.18 -23.80
C LEU A 8 9.93 15.27 -23.77
N LYS A 9 10.56 15.81 -24.82
CA LYS A 9 12.02 16.00 -24.84
C LYS A 9 12.50 17.10 -23.89
N SER A 10 11.66 18.09 -23.61
CA SER A 10 11.99 19.18 -22.68
C SER A 10 11.90 18.75 -21.21
N TRP A 11 11.06 17.77 -20.89
CA TRP A 11 10.93 17.23 -19.53
C TRP A 11 12.09 16.30 -19.17
N ASP A 12 12.54 15.46 -20.11
CA ASP A 12 13.71 14.59 -19.88
C ASP A 12 15.01 15.40 -19.68
N ALA A 13 15.14 16.55 -20.35
CA ALA A 13 16.28 17.45 -20.16
C ALA A 13 16.22 18.20 -18.82
N PHE A 14 15.02 18.58 -18.36
CA PHE A 14 14.83 19.24 -17.07
C PHE A 14 15.10 18.31 -15.88
N ILE A 15 14.71 17.03 -15.97
CA ILE A 15 15.00 16.06 -14.91
C ILE A 15 16.50 15.72 -14.85
N LYS A 16 17.19 15.68 -15.99
CA LYS A 16 18.64 15.38 -16.05
C LYS A 16 19.55 16.55 -15.65
N GLY A 17 19.06 17.78 -15.69
CA GLY A 17 19.87 18.98 -15.45
C GLY A 17 19.81 19.58 -14.04
N THR A 18 18.95 19.08 -13.14
CA THR A 18 18.62 19.81 -11.91
C THR A 18 18.73 19.01 -10.60
N ILE A 19 19.33 17.82 -10.63
CA ILE A 19 19.60 17.06 -9.40
C ILE A 19 21.11 17.11 -9.14
N PRO A 20 21.57 17.84 -8.10
CA PRO A 20 22.97 17.76 -7.71
C PRO A 20 23.27 16.34 -7.25
N GLU A 21 24.36 15.76 -7.76
CA GLU A 21 24.93 14.52 -7.25
C GLU A 21 25.22 14.71 -5.75
N ARG A 22 24.34 14.16 -4.91
CA ARG A 22 24.65 13.88 -3.51
C ARG A 22 24.98 12.40 -3.39
N SER A 23 26.27 12.12 -3.48
CA SER A 23 26.86 11.02 -2.73
C SER A 23 26.57 11.26 -1.24
N ASN A 24 25.75 10.39 -0.64
CA ASN A 24 25.87 9.91 0.74
C ASN A 24 24.76 8.89 0.99
N GLY A 25 25.15 7.73 1.53
CA GLY A 25 24.36 6.51 1.58
C GLY A 25 22.93 6.67 2.10
N ALA A 26 21.97 6.37 1.24
CA ALA A 26 20.68 5.81 1.60
C ALA A 26 20.41 4.76 0.52
N GLY A 27 20.44 3.48 0.90
CA GLY A 27 20.11 2.40 0.00
C GLY A 27 18.75 2.70 -0.64
N LYS A 28 18.70 2.74 -1.97
CA LYS A 28 17.45 2.57 -2.70
C LYS A 28 17.02 1.13 -2.47
N GLU A 29 16.45 0.85 -1.31
CA GLU A 29 15.80 -0.42 -1.05
C GLU A 29 14.45 -0.36 -1.76
N ASP A 30 14.49 -0.55 -3.07
CA ASP A 30 13.34 -0.99 -3.84
C ASP A 30 12.99 -2.38 -3.30
N HIS A 31 12.18 -2.43 -2.25
CA HIS A 31 11.68 -3.68 -1.71
C HIS A 31 10.64 -4.23 -2.69
N SER A 32 11.12 -4.85 -3.77
CA SER A 32 10.27 -5.65 -4.64
C SER A 32 9.51 -6.66 -3.77
N PRO A 33 8.26 -7.04 -4.10
CA PRO A 33 7.53 -8.07 -3.36
C PRO A 33 8.33 -9.38 -3.21
N ASN A 34 9.17 -9.70 -4.20
CA ASN A 34 10.07 -10.84 -4.17
C ASN A 34 11.13 -10.74 -3.06
N ASP A 35 11.74 -9.58 -2.86
CA ASP A 35 12.74 -9.41 -1.80
C ASP A 35 12.07 -9.28 -0.42
N PHE A 36 10.89 -8.65 -0.38
CA PHE A 36 10.06 -8.59 0.83
C PHE A 36 9.72 -9.99 1.35
N SER A 37 9.31 -10.92 0.48
CA SER A 37 8.92 -12.29 0.87
C SER A 37 10.04 -13.12 1.52
N LYS A 38 11.31 -12.76 1.28
CA LYS A 38 12.49 -13.46 1.81
C LYS A 38 12.85 -13.04 3.23
N LEU A 39 12.33 -11.90 3.70
CA LEU A 39 12.55 -11.42 5.06
C LEU A 39 11.82 -12.30 6.07
N ASP A 40 12.28 -12.32 7.31
CA ASP A 40 11.52 -12.92 8.41
C ASP A 40 10.23 -12.12 8.70
N ALA A 41 9.31 -12.70 9.46
CA ALA A 41 8.00 -12.10 9.70
C ALA A 41 8.09 -10.73 10.41
N ASP A 42 8.99 -10.55 11.37
CA ASP A 42 9.11 -9.31 12.13
C ASP A 42 9.67 -8.20 11.25
N SER A 43 10.66 -8.53 10.42
CA SER A 43 11.18 -7.63 9.39
C SER A 43 10.09 -7.24 8.39
N ARG A 44 9.27 -8.20 7.91
CA ARG A 44 8.15 -7.90 7.00
C ARG A 44 7.10 -6.99 7.64
N ILE A 45 6.77 -7.21 8.91
CA ILE A 45 5.88 -6.32 9.67
C ILE A 45 6.49 -4.92 9.69
N LYS A 46 7.76 -4.78 10.10
CA LYS A 46 8.43 -3.49 10.20
C LYS A 46 8.50 -2.75 8.86
N THR A 47 8.87 -3.45 7.79
CA THR A 47 8.90 -2.88 6.43
C THR A 47 7.52 -2.42 5.97
N THR A 48 6.50 -3.25 6.18
CA THR A 48 5.09 -2.89 5.90
C THR A 48 4.69 -1.64 6.68
N MET A 49 5.13 -1.54 7.93
CA MET A 49 4.84 -0.39 8.77
C MET A 49 5.46 0.88 8.19
N ILE A 50 6.78 0.87 8.00
CA ILE A 50 7.56 2.02 7.53
C ILE A 50 7.07 2.50 6.16
N LEU A 51 6.98 1.59 5.18
CA LEU A 51 6.63 1.95 3.81
C LEU A 51 5.14 2.28 3.68
N GLY A 52 4.27 1.53 4.35
CA GLY A 52 2.82 1.77 4.32
C GLY A 52 2.43 3.09 4.98
N ASP A 53 3.19 3.55 5.98
CA ASP A 53 2.94 4.85 6.63
C ASP A 53 3.31 6.05 5.73
N THR A 54 4.08 5.85 4.66
CA THR A 54 4.41 6.93 3.71
C THR A 54 3.26 7.28 2.75
N GLY A 55 2.37 6.34 2.45
CA GLY A 55 1.31 6.51 1.44
C GLY A 55 1.80 6.76 0.00
N LEU A 56 3.10 6.61 -0.27
CA LEU A 56 3.64 6.88 -1.60
C LEU A 56 3.18 5.81 -2.60
N PRO A 57 2.63 6.18 -3.78
CA PRO A 57 2.07 5.24 -4.76
C PRO A 57 2.98 4.06 -5.12
N GLN A 58 4.29 4.28 -5.18
CA GLN A 58 5.29 3.24 -5.49
C GLN A 58 5.33 2.06 -4.49
N HIS A 59 4.81 2.23 -3.27
CA HIS A 59 4.76 1.17 -2.26
C HIS A 59 3.43 0.40 -2.25
N PHE A 60 2.46 0.79 -3.10
CA PHE A 60 1.14 0.16 -3.12
C PHE A 60 1.22 -1.34 -3.42
N SER A 61 2.05 -1.76 -4.39
CA SER A 61 2.19 -3.16 -4.78
C SER A 61 2.70 -4.05 -3.63
N LEU A 62 3.56 -3.51 -2.75
CA LEU A 62 4.01 -4.23 -1.56
C LEU A 62 2.87 -4.37 -0.55
N ILE A 63 2.07 -3.33 -0.34
CA ILE A 63 0.90 -3.37 0.57
C ILE A 63 -0.16 -4.35 0.05
N GLU A 64 -0.44 -4.32 -1.25
CA GLU A 64 -1.30 -5.29 -1.93
C GLU A 64 -0.80 -6.72 -1.70
N TYR A 65 0.49 -6.97 -1.96
CA TYR A 65 1.09 -8.28 -1.75
C TYR A 65 0.98 -8.74 -0.29
N ALA A 66 1.31 -7.86 0.65
CA ALA A 66 1.29 -8.15 2.08
C ALA A 66 -0.11 -8.55 2.57
N ILE A 67 -1.17 -7.94 2.02
CA ILE A 67 -2.55 -8.28 2.38
C ILE A 67 -2.96 -9.62 1.74
N LEU A 68 -2.81 -9.73 0.41
CA LEU A 68 -3.38 -10.83 -0.35
C LEU A 68 -2.60 -12.13 -0.13
N TYR A 69 -1.27 -12.07 -0.05
CA TYR A 69 -0.42 -13.25 -0.21
C TYR A 69 0.49 -13.57 0.98
N ASP A 70 0.76 -12.63 1.90
CA ASP A 70 1.67 -12.95 3.02
C ASP A 70 1.10 -14.09 3.88
N PRO A 71 1.91 -15.10 4.25
CA PRO A 71 1.42 -16.20 5.07
C PRO A 71 1.20 -15.80 6.54
N ASN A 72 1.80 -14.71 7.01
CA ASN A 72 1.71 -14.28 8.40
C ASN A 72 0.55 -13.29 8.61
N LYS A 73 -0.40 -13.68 9.47
CA LYS A 73 -1.57 -12.84 9.81
C LYS A 73 -1.20 -11.44 10.35
N HIS A 74 -0.09 -11.31 11.07
CA HIS A 74 0.35 -10.02 11.63
C HIS A 74 0.90 -9.09 10.55
N VAL A 75 1.52 -9.63 9.50
CA VAL A 75 1.91 -8.85 8.31
C VAL A 75 0.66 -8.35 7.58
N LYS A 76 -0.32 -9.24 7.34
CA LYS A 76 -1.61 -8.86 6.74
C LYS A 76 -2.27 -7.72 7.55
N PHE A 77 -2.32 -7.85 8.87
CA PHE A 77 -2.89 -6.82 9.75
C PHE A 77 -2.11 -5.50 9.71
N ALA A 78 -0.77 -5.56 9.70
CA ALA A 78 0.06 -4.38 9.57
C ALA A 78 -0.23 -3.61 8.27
N ALA A 79 -0.43 -4.33 7.17
CA ALA A 79 -0.77 -3.76 5.87
C ALA A 79 -2.20 -3.19 5.85
N MET A 80 -3.18 -3.95 6.37
CA MET A 80 -4.59 -3.50 6.45
C MET A 80 -4.75 -2.18 7.20
N LYS A 81 -4.04 -2.00 8.33
CA LYS A 81 -4.07 -0.74 9.11
C LYS A 81 -3.64 0.49 8.30
N ARG A 82 -2.87 0.29 7.23
CA ARG A 82 -2.21 1.33 6.42
C ARG A 82 -2.83 1.52 5.05
N LEU A 83 -3.67 0.59 4.62
CA LEU A 83 -4.32 0.61 3.32
C LEU A 83 -4.93 1.98 2.99
N HIS A 84 -5.63 2.60 3.95
CA HIS A 84 -6.25 3.93 3.79
C HIS A 84 -5.31 5.06 3.33
N HIS A 85 -4.00 4.97 3.56
CA HIS A 85 -3.04 5.97 3.05
C HIS A 85 -2.95 5.97 1.50
N PHE A 86 -3.38 4.88 0.87
CA PHE A 86 -3.33 4.69 -0.58
C PHE A 86 -4.69 4.87 -1.26
N LYS A 87 -5.66 5.50 -0.60
CA LYS A 87 -7.04 5.65 -1.11
C LYS A 87 -7.15 6.30 -2.50
N GLU A 88 -6.19 7.15 -2.87
CA GLU A 88 -6.15 7.83 -4.17
C GLU A 88 -5.43 6.99 -5.26
N HIS A 89 -4.91 5.81 -4.92
CA HIS A 89 -4.22 4.95 -5.88
C HIS A 89 -5.23 4.34 -6.86
N PRO A 90 -4.97 4.31 -8.18
CA PRO A 90 -5.94 3.83 -9.18
C PRO A 90 -6.47 2.41 -8.97
N ASN A 91 -5.67 1.55 -8.34
CA ASN A 91 -6.04 0.15 -8.08
C ASN A 91 -6.64 -0.08 -6.68
N PHE A 92 -6.87 0.99 -5.90
CA PHE A 92 -7.31 0.88 -4.51
C PHE A 92 -8.66 0.19 -4.37
N GLU A 93 -9.66 0.60 -5.16
CA GLU A 93 -11.00 0.00 -5.13
C GLU A 93 -10.97 -1.48 -5.55
N SER A 94 -10.20 -1.81 -6.59
CA SER A 94 -10.01 -3.20 -7.03
C SER A 94 -9.40 -4.07 -5.92
N LEU A 95 -8.44 -3.53 -5.16
CA LEU A 95 -7.86 -4.23 -4.01
C LEU A 95 -8.91 -4.45 -2.90
N LEU A 96 -9.77 -3.48 -2.60
CA LEU A 96 -10.83 -3.65 -1.60
C LEU A 96 -11.82 -4.77 -1.97
N GLU A 97 -12.18 -4.88 -3.24
CA GLU A 97 -13.02 -5.97 -3.74
C GLU A 97 -12.34 -7.33 -3.57
N GLN A 98 -11.05 -7.42 -3.93
CA GLN A 98 -10.27 -8.64 -3.72
C GLN A 98 -10.21 -9.03 -2.24
N ILE A 99 -9.95 -8.06 -1.35
CA ILE A 99 -9.92 -8.28 0.10
C ILE A 99 -11.27 -8.78 0.61
N LYS A 100 -12.37 -8.17 0.18
CA LYS A 100 -13.73 -8.59 0.54
C LYS A 100 -13.98 -10.05 0.15
N ASN A 101 -13.49 -10.49 -1.01
CA ASN A 101 -13.66 -11.85 -1.51
C ASN A 101 -12.80 -12.87 -0.75
N ILE A 102 -11.59 -12.49 -0.28
CA ILE A 102 -10.72 -13.39 0.48
C ILE A 102 -10.95 -13.35 2.00
N ASN A 103 -11.59 -12.29 2.52
CA ASN A 103 -11.93 -12.14 3.95
C ASN A 103 -13.10 -13.06 4.37
N THR A 104 -13.09 -14.29 3.86
CA THR A 104 -13.99 -15.36 4.28
C THR A 104 -13.82 -15.60 5.78
N ASN A 105 -14.92 -15.81 6.49
CA ASN A 105 -14.95 -16.02 7.95
C ASN A 105 -14.31 -14.88 8.76
N ASN A 106 -14.29 -13.65 8.24
CA ASN A 106 -13.86 -12.45 8.98
C ASN A 106 -12.41 -12.50 9.51
N GLN A 107 -11.53 -13.23 8.83
CA GLN A 107 -10.12 -13.42 9.25
C GLN A 107 -9.29 -12.13 9.30
N LEU A 108 -9.71 -11.09 8.58
CA LEU A 108 -9.05 -9.79 8.53
C LEU A 108 -9.77 -8.72 9.37
N GLU A 109 -10.84 -9.10 10.07
CA GLU A 109 -11.49 -8.22 11.04
C GLU A 109 -10.65 -8.10 12.33
N PRO A 110 -10.70 -6.94 13.02
CA PRO A 110 -11.52 -5.75 12.73
C PRO A 110 -10.88 -4.79 11.71
N TYR A 111 -9.71 -5.13 11.17
CA TYR A 111 -8.89 -4.18 10.42
C TYR A 111 -9.43 -3.86 9.04
N PHE A 112 -10.15 -4.79 8.41
CA PHE A 112 -10.86 -4.51 7.17
C PHE A 112 -11.97 -3.48 7.38
N SER A 113 -12.84 -3.69 8.37
CA SER A 113 -13.88 -2.70 8.68
C SER A 113 -13.28 -1.36 9.11
N MET A 114 -12.16 -1.35 9.84
CA MET A 114 -11.46 -0.11 10.20
C MET A 114 -10.90 0.62 8.96
N ALA A 115 -10.37 -0.11 7.98
CA ALA A 115 -9.89 0.48 6.74
C ALA A 115 -11.05 1.14 5.96
N LEU A 116 -12.20 0.46 5.85
CA LEU A 116 -13.41 0.99 5.20
C LEU A 116 -13.95 2.24 5.90
N LEU A 117 -13.96 2.25 7.22
CA LEU A 117 -14.37 3.41 8.02
C LEU A 117 -13.47 4.62 7.73
N LYS A 118 -12.14 4.43 7.72
CA LYS A 118 -11.15 5.50 7.51
C LYS A 118 -11.24 6.17 6.13
N ILE A 119 -11.76 5.46 5.14
CA ILE A 119 -11.99 5.99 3.78
C ILE A 119 -13.44 6.43 3.54
N GLY A 120 -14.31 6.33 4.55
CA GLY A 120 -15.71 6.77 4.46
C GLY A 120 -16.63 5.82 3.69
N VAL A 121 -16.25 4.56 3.49
CA VAL A 121 -17.10 3.55 2.82
C VAL A 121 -18.19 3.03 3.75
N ILE A 122 -17.91 2.95 5.05
CA ILE A 122 -18.91 2.60 6.08
C ILE A 122 -18.96 3.68 7.15
N SER A 123 -20.10 3.80 7.82
CA SER A 123 -20.26 4.72 8.96
C SER A 123 -19.67 4.16 10.26
N GLN A 124 -19.46 5.02 11.26
CA GLN A 124 -19.06 4.61 12.61
C GLN A 124 -20.06 3.64 13.24
N ALA A 125 -21.36 3.88 13.06
CA ALA A 125 -22.42 3.00 13.58
C ALA A 125 -22.40 1.61 12.93
N GLU A 126 -22.19 1.55 11.61
CA GLU A 126 -22.01 0.27 10.89
C GLU A 126 -20.75 -0.47 11.33
N PHE A 127 -19.65 0.25 11.55
CA PHE A 127 -18.43 -0.33 12.10
C PHE A 127 -18.72 -0.97 13.46
N GLU A 128 -19.24 -0.21 14.42
CA GLU A 128 -19.56 -0.70 15.77
C GLU A 128 -20.52 -1.91 15.74
N SER A 129 -21.54 -1.88 14.88
CA SER A 129 -22.44 -3.02 14.71
C SER A 129 -21.70 -4.28 14.26
N LYS A 130 -20.76 -4.19 13.31
CA LYS A 130 -19.98 -5.34 12.84
C LYS A 130 -19.07 -5.91 13.91
N ILE A 131 -18.40 -5.07 14.70
CA ILE A 131 -17.39 -5.55 15.65
C ILE A 131 -18.06 -6.12 16.92
N ASN A 132 -19.21 -5.57 17.32
CA ASN A 132 -19.93 -6.01 18.53
C ASN A 132 -20.86 -7.21 18.31
N SER A 133 -21.04 -7.65 17.06
CA SER A 133 -21.88 -8.80 16.71
C SER A 133 -21.11 -10.15 16.70
N HIS A 134 -19.85 -10.13 17.13
CA HIS A 134 -18.95 -11.30 17.24
C HIS A 134 -18.56 -11.55 18.69
#